data_AF-A0A433A9R5-F1
#
_entry.id   AF-A0A433A9R5-F1
#
_cell.length_a   1.000
_cell.length_b   1.000
_cell.length_c   1.000
_cell.angle_alpha   90.00
_cell.angle_beta   90.00
_cell.angle_gamma   90.00
#
_symmetry.space_group_name_H-M   'P 1'
#
loop_
_entity.id
_entity.type
_entity.pdbx_description
1 polymer ?
#
loop_
_entity_poly.entity_id
_entity_poly.type
_entity_poly.pdbx_seq_one_letter_code
_entity_poly.pdbx_strand_id
1 'polypeptide(L)'
;MKASDAVIRRFDKDIPDSIRDDADFYFVKERWCVPDTPSKWRLNTGVYVMRNCPSSRQLLDAAISRREYINHEWWDQAAISAVLGYWSVFFRPEEHRADEPTEISKRIGWLHSEWNASPVYDPVPNAIIRHFYGLRGNGKKAAMMIDAIADGRAEGSSSSAPVTIGRSSNSWSHHCVRGFSADRMRS
;
A
#
# COMPACT_ATOMS: atom_id res chain seq x y z
N MET A 1 14.73 -7.87 12.55
CA MET A 1 13.65 -6.86 12.57
C MET A 1 13.45 -6.36 11.14
N LYS A 2 12.28 -6.57 10.50
CA LYS A 2 12.00 -5.97 9.18
C LYS A 2 11.65 -4.49 9.42
N ALA A 3 12.54 -3.58 9.06
CA ALA A 3 12.23 -2.14 9.06
C ALA A 3 11.29 -1.83 7.88
N SER A 4 10.39 -0.85 8.03
CA SER A 4 9.53 -0.36 6.95
C SER A 4 10.34 -0.01 5.70
N ASP A 5 9.85 -0.40 4.54
CA ASP A 5 10.51 -0.29 3.23
C ASP A 5 9.75 0.61 2.25
N ALA A 6 8.73 1.32 2.69
CA ALA A 6 8.07 2.37 1.91
C ALA A 6 8.49 3.77 2.39
N VAL A 7 8.71 4.69 1.46
CA VAL A 7 9.11 6.08 1.72
C VAL A 7 8.20 7.01 0.93
N ILE A 8 7.62 8.00 1.62
CA ILE A 8 6.89 9.10 0.97
C ILE A 8 7.91 10.02 0.31
N ARG A 9 7.79 10.17 -1.00
CA ARG A 9 8.60 11.07 -1.81
C ARG A 9 7.87 12.39 -1.99
N ARG A 10 6.59 12.36 -2.36
CA ARG A 10 5.84 13.57 -2.67
C ARG A 10 4.87 13.93 -1.57
N PHE A 11 4.86 15.21 -1.22
CA PHE A 11 3.96 15.79 -0.23
C PHE A 11 2.97 16.78 -0.86
N ASP A 12 3.05 16.97 -2.18
CA ASP A 12 2.16 17.83 -2.98
C ASP A 12 0.91 17.08 -3.49
N LYS A 13 0.73 15.83 -3.08
CA LYS A 13 -0.37 14.96 -3.50
C LYS A 13 -1.11 14.45 -2.29
N ASP A 14 -2.44 14.48 -2.37
CA ASP A 14 -3.31 13.97 -1.33
C ASP A 14 -4.05 12.72 -1.81
N ILE A 15 -4.24 11.77 -0.90
CA ILE A 15 -4.89 10.49 -1.20
C ILE A 15 -6.39 10.62 -1.51
N PRO A 16 -7.17 11.55 -0.90
CA PRO A 16 -8.58 11.77 -1.24
C PRO A 16 -8.80 12.10 -2.71
N ASP A 17 -7.84 12.77 -3.37
CA ASP A 17 -7.92 13.10 -4.80
C ASP A 17 -7.80 11.87 -5.72
N SER A 18 -7.34 10.74 -5.17
CA SER A 18 -7.12 9.48 -5.89
C SER A 18 -8.16 8.40 -5.59
N ILE A 19 -9.16 8.71 -4.74
CA ILE A 19 -10.20 7.76 -4.34
C ILE A 19 -11.59 8.26 -4.73
N ARG A 20 -12.58 7.36 -4.65
CA ARG A 20 -13.98 7.57 -5.00
C ARG A 20 -14.86 7.09 -3.85
N ASP A 21 -16.12 7.51 -3.82
CA ASP A 21 -17.02 7.11 -2.74
C ASP A 21 -17.68 5.75 -2.92
N ASP A 22 -17.58 5.16 -4.12
CA ASP A 22 -18.18 3.87 -4.48
C ASP A 22 -17.29 2.65 -4.20
N ALA A 23 -16.11 2.85 -3.61
CA ALA A 23 -15.22 1.77 -3.21
C ALA A 23 -14.88 1.83 -1.71
N ASP A 24 -14.63 0.64 -1.16
CA ASP A 24 -14.37 0.46 0.27
C ASP A 24 -12.87 0.27 0.58
N PHE A 25 -12.11 -0.23 -0.38
CA PHE A 25 -10.67 -0.41 -0.23
C PHE A 25 -9.96 -0.23 -1.56
N TYR A 26 -8.76 0.31 -1.47
CA TYR A 26 -7.93 0.68 -2.59
C TYR A 26 -6.59 -0.02 -2.50
N PHE A 27 -6.21 -0.71 -3.57
CA PHE A 27 -4.90 -1.30 -3.72
C PHE A 27 -4.17 -0.63 -4.88
N VAL A 28 -2.84 -0.76 -4.89
CA VAL A 28 -2.08 -0.34 -6.05
C VAL A 28 -2.02 -1.49 -7.06
N LYS A 29 -2.39 -1.18 -8.30
CA LYS A 29 -2.10 -2.05 -9.44
C LYS A 29 -0.67 -1.75 -9.87
N GLU A 30 0.25 -2.60 -9.45
CA GLU A 30 1.67 -2.44 -9.72
C GLU A 30 2.05 -3.13 -11.02
N ARG A 31 2.91 -2.47 -11.82
CA ARG A 31 3.54 -3.10 -12.96
C ARG A 31 4.78 -3.84 -12.49
N TRP A 32 4.81 -5.15 -12.62
CA TRP A 32 5.99 -5.95 -12.34
C TRP A 32 6.75 -6.22 -13.64
N CYS A 33 7.88 -5.52 -13.81
CA CYS A 33 8.79 -5.71 -14.93
C CYS A 33 10.00 -6.52 -14.49
N VAL A 34 10.21 -7.67 -15.13
CA VAL A 34 11.46 -8.43 -15.06
C VAL A 34 12.07 -8.48 -16.46
N PRO A 35 13.39 -8.26 -16.63
CA PRO A 35 14.05 -8.36 -17.92
C PRO A 35 13.69 -9.65 -18.64
N ASP A 36 13.49 -9.57 -19.96
CA ASP A 36 13.19 -10.69 -20.85
C ASP A 36 11.87 -11.43 -20.55
N THR A 37 10.98 -10.83 -19.76
CA THR A 37 9.62 -11.34 -19.52
C THR A 37 8.56 -10.29 -19.88
N PRO A 38 7.37 -10.72 -20.36
CA PRO A 38 6.24 -9.80 -20.49
C PRO A 38 5.96 -9.10 -19.16
N SER A 39 5.70 -7.79 -19.22
CA SER A 39 5.32 -7.02 -18.04
C SER A 39 4.00 -7.52 -17.46
N LYS A 40 3.94 -7.54 -16.14
CA LYS A 40 2.86 -8.17 -15.37
C LYS A 40 2.13 -7.12 -14.56
N TRP A 41 0.82 -7.25 -14.38
CA TRP A 41 0.09 -6.41 -13.44
C TRP A 41 -0.34 -7.22 -12.23
N ARG A 42 -0.07 -6.73 -11.03
CA ARG A 42 -0.45 -7.41 -9.80
C ARG A 42 -1.05 -6.45 -8.79
N LEU A 43 -1.92 -6.99 -7.96
CA LEU A 43 -2.32 -6.35 -6.72
C LEU A 43 -1.10 -6.38 -5.78
N ASN A 44 -0.71 -5.22 -5.26
CA ASN A 44 0.33 -5.10 -4.27
C ASN A 44 -0.26 -4.52 -2.97
N THR A 45 0.03 -5.16 -1.83
CA THR A 45 -0.49 -4.77 -0.51
C THR A 45 0.50 -3.96 0.34
N GLY A 46 1.63 -3.55 -0.24
CA GLY A 46 2.59 -2.65 0.42
C GLY A 46 2.03 -1.26 0.73
N VAL A 47 1.10 -0.79 -0.10
CA VAL A 47 0.31 0.42 0.15
C VAL A 47 -1.13 0.12 -0.22
N TYR A 48 -2.04 0.40 0.72
CA TYR A 48 -3.47 0.32 0.50
C TYR A 48 -4.20 1.36 1.37
N VAL A 49 -5.43 1.68 0.96
CA VAL A 49 -6.36 2.51 1.74
C VAL A 49 -7.59 1.66 2.03
N MET A 50 -8.07 1.66 3.26
CA MET A 50 -9.32 0.98 3.61
C MET A 50 -10.24 1.94 4.35
N ARG A 51 -11.47 2.06 3.86
CA ARG A 51 -12.55 2.73 4.57
C ARG A 51 -12.88 1.93 5.82
N ASN A 52 -13.14 2.61 6.93
CA ASN A 52 -13.66 1.95 8.13
C ASN A 52 -15.15 1.62 7.93
N CYS A 53 -15.42 0.46 7.33
CA CYS A 53 -16.77 0.00 7.03
C CYS A 53 -16.89 -1.52 7.20
N PRO A 54 -18.12 -2.07 7.22
CA PRO A 54 -18.33 -3.51 7.35
C PRO A 54 -17.62 -4.36 6.28
N SER A 55 -17.58 -3.89 5.03
CA SER A 55 -16.93 -4.62 3.93
C SER A 55 -15.42 -4.73 4.10
N SER A 56 -14.74 -3.69 4.61
CA SER A 56 -13.32 -3.76 4.95
C SER A 56 -13.05 -4.74 6.10
N ARG A 57 -13.92 -4.77 7.12
CA ARG A 57 -13.80 -5.76 8.21
C ARG A 57 -13.99 -7.17 7.68
N GLN A 58 -14.99 -7.40 6.85
CA GLN A 58 -15.25 -8.69 6.21
C GLN A 58 -14.03 -9.17 5.40
N LEU A 59 -13.39 -8.27 4.64
CA LEU A 59 -12.17 -8.60 3.89
C LEU A 59 -11.04 -9.03 4.84
N LEU A 60 -10.77 -8.25 5.90
CA LEU A 60 -9.71 -8.53 6.85
C LEU A 60 -9.96 -9.82 7.65
N ASP A 61 -11.19 -10.05 8.09
CA ASP A 61 -11.62 -11.27 8.81
C ASP A 61 -11.47 -12.51 7.92
N ALA A 62 -11.84 -12.40 6.64
CA ALA A 62 -11.64 -13.47 5.67
C ALA A 62 -10.15 -13.72 5.42
N ALA A 63 -9.34 -12.67 5.27
CA ALA A 63 -7.91 -12.79 5.00
C ALA A 63 -7.16 -13.40 6.19
N ILE A 64 -7.40 -12.92 7.43
CA ILE A 64 -6.74 -13.46 8.62
C ILE A 64 -7.13 -14.92 8.90
N SER A 65 -8.28 -15.38 8.40
CA SER A 65 -8.74 -16.76 8.53
C SER A 65 -8.01 -17.74 7.58
N ARG A 66 -7.22 -17.24 6.62
CA ARG A 66 -6.47 -18.05 5.65
C ARG A 66 -5.18 -18.61 6.23
N ARG A 67 -5.30 -19.65 7.06
CA ARG A 67 -4.16 -20.29 7.76
C ARG A 67 -3.16 -20.93 6.81
N GLU A 68 -3.57 -21.28 5.59
CA GLU A 68 -2.71 -21.83 4.55
C GLU A 68 -1.56 -20.88 4.14
N TYR A 69 -1.70 -19.57 4.37
CA TYR A 69 -0.68 -18.58 4.01
C TYR A 69 0.23 -18.16 5.16
N ILE A 70 0.05 -18.65 6.39
CA ILE A 70 0.78 -18.15 7.56
C ILE A 70 2.32 -18.22 7.44
N ASN A 71 2.83 -19.19 6.67
CA ASN A 71 4.26 -19.40 6.42
C ASN A 71 4.73 -18.81 5.08
N HIS A 72 3.84 -18.16 4.32
CA HIS A 72 4.17 -17.56 3.04
C HIS A 72 4.96 -16.26 3.25
N GLU A 73 5.99 -16.00 2.43
CA GLU A 73 6.85 -14.82 2.60
C GLU A 73 6.07 -13.48 2.49
N TRP A 74 4.98 -13.52 1.72
CA TRP A 74 4.03 -12.43 1.52
C TRP A 74 2.63 -12.84 1.99
N TRP A 75 2.53 -13.35 3.22
CA TRP A 75 1.30 -13.99 3.74
C TRP A 75 0.06 -13.11 3.65
N ASP A 76 0.20 -11.82 3.92
CA ASP A 76 -0.87 -10.81 3.90
C ASP A 76 -1.35 -10.55 2.47
N GLN A 77 -0.42 -10.31 1.54
CA GLN A 77 -0.73 -10.19 0.13
C GLN A 77 -1.39 -11.46 -0.40
N ALA A 78 -0.87 -12.64 -0.04
CA ALA A 78 -1.41 -13.93 -0.44
C ALA A 78 -2.84 -14.11 0.03
N ALA A 79 -3.10 -13.88 1.32
CA ALA A 79 -4.43 -14.00 1.91
C ALA A 79 -5.44 -13.00 1.33
N ILE A 80 -5.05 -11.74 1.13
CA ILE A 80 -5.92 -10.70 0.57
C ILE A 80 -6.24 -11.00 -0.90
N SER A 81 -5.21 -11.22 -1.73
CA SER A 81 -5.40 -11.56 -3.14
C SER A 81 -6.26 -12.81 -3.29
N ALA A 82 -6.07 -13.80 -2.42
CA ALA A 82 -6.91 -14.97 -2.35
C ALA A 82 -8.38 -14.57 -2.13
N VAL A 83 -8.73 -13.94 -1.01
CA VAL A 83 -10.13 -13.51 -0.72
C VAL A 83 -10.77 -12.68 -1.83
N LEU A 84 -9.99 -11.89 -2.56
CA LEU A 84 -10.44 -11.04 -3.64
C LEU A 84 -10.57 -11.76 -5.01
N GLY A 85 -10.19 -13.03 -5.10
CA GLY A 85 -10.29 -13.80 -6.35
C GLY A 85 -9.08 -13.71 -7.28
N TYR A 86 -7.93 -13.22 -6.79
CA TYR A 86 -6.69 -13.01 -7.56
C TYR A 86 -5.67 -14.14 -7.33
N TRP A 87 -6.12 -15.38 -7.22
CA TRP A 87 -5.28 -16.52 -6.82
C TRP A 87 -4.17 -16.81 -7.83
N SER A 88 -4.41 -16.59 -9.13
CA SER A 88 -3.45 -16.83 -10.21
C SER A 88 -2.26 -15.88 -10.16
N VAL A 89 -2.37 -14.74 -9.48
CA VAL A 89 -1.24 -13.80 -9.33
C VAL A 89 -0.02 -14.46 -8.68
N PHE A 90 -0.21 -15.58 -7.95
CA PHE A 90 0.87 -16.35 -7.34
C PHE A 90 1.37 -17.53 -8.18
N PHE A 91 0.56 -18.09 -9.08
CA PHE A 91 0.84 -19.38 -9.73
C PHE A 91 0.81 -19.35 -11.25
N ARG A 92 0.09 -18.40 -11.86
CA ARG A 92 0.01 -18.18 -13.30
C ARG A 92 0.23 -16.70 -13.59
N PRO A 93 1.49 -16.26 -13.51
CA PRO A 93 1.85 -14.86 -13.64
C PRO A 93 1.74 -14.42 -15.11
N GLU A 94 0.79 -14.90 -15.91
CA GLU A 94 0.52 -14.45 -17.27
C GLU A 94 -0.92 -13.95 -17.41
N GLU A 95 -1.84 -14.33 -16.51
CA GLU A 95 -3.27 -14.05 -16.67
C GLU A 95 -3.77 -12.79 -15.92
N HIS A 96 -3.05 -12.31 -14.89
CA HIS A 96 -3.14 -10.97 -14.26
C HIS A 96 -4.53 -10.30 -14.15
N ARG A 97 -5.54 -11.09 -13.80
CA ARG A 97 -6.93 -10.68 -13.60
C ARG A 97 -7.48 -11.35 -12.34
N ALA A 98 -8.62 -10.88 -11.86
CA ALA A 98 -9.39 -11.69 -10.93
C ALA A 98 -9.84 -12.95 -11.69
N ASP A 99 -9.37 -14.11 -11.23
CA ASP A 99 -9.72 -15.41 -11.77
C ASP A 99 -11.15 -15.76 -11.41
N GLU A 100 -11.53 -15.40 -10.18
CA GLU A 100 -12.84 -15.65 -9.60
C GLU A 100 -13.27 -14.42 -8.79
N PRO A 101 -13.72 -13.33 -9.44
CA PRO A 101 -14.13 -12.13 -8.74
C PRO A 101 -15.18 -12.44 -7.67
N THR A 102 -14.91 -12.03 -6.44
CA THR A 102 -15.85 -12.23 -5.32
C THR A 102 -16.78 -11.02 -5.18
N GLU A 103 -17.88 -11.16 -4.42
CA GLU A 103 -18.73 -9.99 -4.10
C GLU A 103 -17.94 -8.87 -3.39
N ILE A 104 -16.93 -9.25 -2.60
CA ILE A 104 -16.01 -8.31 -1.96
C ILE A 104 -15.13 -7.62 -3.02
N SER A 105 -14.65 -8.33 -4.04
CA SER A 105 -13.79 -7.74 -5.07
C SER A 105 -14.47 -6.64 -5.90
N LYS A 106 -15.80 -6.59 -5.94
CA LYS A 106 -16.57 -5.50 -6.59
C LYS A 106 -16.39 -4.15 -5.90
N ARG A 107 -15.91 -4.14 -4.66
CA ARG A 107 -15.69 -2.94 -3.83
C ARG A 107 -14.25 -2.42 -3.90
N ILE A 108 -13.42 -3.01 -4.75
CA ILE A 108 -12.04 -2.57 -5.00
C ILE A 108 -12.03 -1.29 -5.82
N GLY A 109 -11.34 -0.28 -5.30
CA GLY A 109 -10.79 0.81 -6.09
C GLY A 109 -9.31 0.58 -6.41
N TRP A 110 -8.81 1.20 -7.46
CA TRP A 110 -7.40 1.08 -7.87
C TRP A 110 -6.69 2.42 -7.75
N LEU A 111 -5.59 2.42 -7.01
CA LEU A 111 -4.62 3.52 -7.05
C LEU A 111 -3.67 3.32 -8.23
N HIS A 112 -3.23 4.44 -8.80
CA HIS A 112 -2.18 4.46 -9.79
C HIS A 112 -0.84 3.96 -9.21
N SER A 113 0.03 3.40 -10.05
CA SER A 113 1.29 2.77 -9.62
C SER A 113 2.24 3.72 -8.88
N GLU A 114 2.12 5.03 -9.10
CA GLU A 114 2.90 6.05 -8.39
C GLU A 114 2.73 6.02 -6.86
N TRP A 115 1.64 5.43 -6.34
CA TRP A 115 1.40 5.27 -4.91
C TRP A 115 2.14 4.08 -4.27
N ASN A 116 2.84 3.23 -5.03
CA ASN A 116 3.56 2.06 -4.48
C ASN A 116 4.67 1.59 -5.43
N ALA A 117 5.40 2.52 -6.04
CA ALA A 117 6.31 2.21 -7.13
C ALA A 117 7.62 1.58 -6.62
N SER A 118 8.08 0.51 -7.26
CA SER A 118 9.40 -0.07 -6.99
C SER A 118 10.51 0.61 -7.80
N PRO A 119 11.65 0.99 -7.22
CA PRO A 119 12.76 1.52 -7.99
C PRO A 119 13.35 0.49 -8.97
N VAL A 120 13.12 -0.81 -8.74
CA VAL A 120 13.69 -1.90 -9.56
C VAL A 120 12.65 -2.44 -10.53
N TYR A 121 11.43 -2.68 -10.05
CA TYR A 121 10.43 -3.46 -10.78
C TYR A 121 9.35 -2.61 -11.46
N ASP A 122 9.13 -1.38 -10.97
CA ASP A 122 8.15 -0.42 -11.49
C ASP A 122 8.71 1.01 -11.42
N PRO A 123 9.74 1.34 -12.22
CA PRO A 123 10.50 2.57 -12.09
C PRO A 123 9.68 3.77 -12.58
N VAL A 124 8.71 4.21 -11.77
CA VAL A 124 7.92 5.43 -11.98
C VAL A 124 8.76 6.62 -11.50
N PRO A 125 9.20 7.54 -12.38
CA PRO A 125 10.11 8.63 -11.98
C PRO A 125 9.52 9.53 -10.89
N ASN A 126 8.25 9.92 -11.01
CA ASN A 126 7.58 10.86 -10.10
C ASN A 126 6.72 10.17 -9.04
N ALA A 127 7.17 9.02 -8.52
CA ALA A 127 6.41 8.27 -7.53
C ALA A 127 6.07 9.11 -6.30
N ILE A 128 4.87 8.93 -5.78
CA ILE A 128 4.41 9.55 -4.53
C ILE A 128 4.98 8.78 -3.35
N ILE A 129 4.90 7.45 -3.41
CA ILE A 129 5.53 6.54 -2.45
C ILE A 129 6.46 5.62 -3.21
N ARG A 130 7.71 5.53 -2.75
CA ARG A 130 8.71 4.58 -3.23
C ARG A 130 8.75 3.38 -2.31
N HIS A 131 8.57 2.18 -2.85
CA HIS A 131 8.55 0.94 -2.10
C HIS A 131 9.75 0.06 -2.46
N PHE A 132 10.64 -0.15 -1.49
CA PHE A 132 11.90 -0.89 -1.62
C PHE A 132 11.73 -2.39 -1.27
N TYR A 133 10.57 -2.98 -1.58
CA TYR A 133 10.32 -4.39 -1.29
C TYR A 133 11.31 -5.30 -2.03
N GLY A 134 11.57 -6.47 -1.44
CA GLY A 134 12.54 -7.43 -1.96
C GLY A 134 14.00 -7.05 -1.68
N LEU A 135 14.29 -5.80 -1.31
CA LEU A 135 15.63 -5.37 -0.92
C LEU A 135 15.85 -5.53 0.58
N ARG A 136 17.04 -6.01 0.96
CA ARG A 136 17.39 -6.29 2.37
C ARG A 136 18.75 -5.69 2.74
N GLY A 137 18.93 -5.41 4.02
CA GLY A 137 20.20 -4.97 4.60
C GLY A 137 20.86 -3.81 3.84
N ASN A 138 22.14 -3.96 3.51
CA ASN A 138 22.91 -2.94 2.81
C ASN A 138 22.39 -2.64 1.40
N GLY A 139 21.80 -3.62 0.70
CA GLY A 139 21.22 -3.41 -0.63
C GLY A 139 20.04 -2.44 -0.58
N LYS A 140 19.17 -2.58 0.43
CA LYS A 140 18.07 -1.63 0.66
C LYS A 140 18.60 -0.22 0.97
N LYS A 141 19.59 -0.12 1.86
CA LYS A 141 20.20 1.18 2.22
C LYS A 141 20.83 1.87 1.01
N ALA A 142 21.58 1.13 0.19
CA ALA A 142 22.18 1.66 -1.03
C ALA A 142 21.12 2.14 -2.03
N ALA A 143 20.06 1.34 -2.26
CA ALA A 143 18.97 1.74 -3.14
C ALA A 143 18.25 3.00 -2.65
N MET A 144 17.99 3.12 -1.35
CA MET A 144 17.39 4.33 -0.77
C MET A 144 18.30 5.55 -0.94
N MET A 145 19.62 5.40 -0.79
CA MET A 145 20.57 6.49 -1.02
C MET A 145 20.61 6.91 -2.49
N ILE A 146 20.69 5.96 -3.42
CA ILE A 146 20.67 6.23 -4.87
C ILE A 146 19.37 6.94 -5.26
N ASP A 147 18.23 6.45 -4.78
CA ASP A 147 16.92 7.06 -5.02
C ASP A 147 16.87 8.48 -4.43
N ALA A 148 17.43 8.74 -3.24
CA ALA A 148 17.50 10.10 -2.66
C ALA A 148 18.40 11.05 -3.45
N ILE A 149 19.54 10.57 -3.97
CA ILE A 149 20.44 11.34 -4.83
C ILE A 149 19.75 11.69 -6.15
N ALA A 150 19.09 10.71 -6.78
CA ALA A 150 18.39 10.90 -8.05
C ALA A 150 17.27 11.96 -7.96
N ASP A 151 16.67 12.14 -6.78
CA ASP A 151 15.65 13.18 -6.53
C ASP A 151 16.22 14.55 -6.15
N GLY A 152 17.55 14.70 -6.11
CA GLY A 152 18.19 15.94 -5.66
C GLY A 152 18.05 16.22 -4.16
N ARG A 153 17.71 15.21 -3.33
CA ARG A 153 17.53 15.36 -1.87
C ARG A 153 18.79 15.05 -1.06
N ALA A 154 19.83 14.55 -1.71
CA ALA A 154 21.06 14.13 -1.03
C ALA A 154 22.11 15.26 -0.88
N GLU A 155 21.93 16.41 -1.54
CA GLU A 155 22.81 17.56 -1.35
C GLU A 155 22.16 18.56 -0.39
N GLY A 156 22.86 18.88 0.69
CA GLY A 156 22.38 19.75 1.76
C GLY A 156 22.02 21.14 1.24
N SER A 157 20.74 21.38 0.99
CA SER A 157 20.19 22.73 0.86
C SER A 157 19.67 23.20 2.21
N SER A 158 20.49 24.00 2.87
CA SER A 158 20.02 24.94 3.87
C SER A 158 19.09 25.96 3.19
N SER A 159 17.78 25.74 3.24
CA SER A 159 16.83 26.84 3.10
C SER A 159 15.65 26.60 4.03
N SER A 160 15.73 27.22 5.19
CA SER A 160 14.64 27.41 6.12
C SER A 160 13.60 28.35 5.49
N ALA A 161 12.56 27.77 4.88
CA ALA A 161 11.31 28.47 4.67
C ALA A 161 10.23 27.77 5.52
N PRO A 162 9.52 28.49 6.40
CA PRO A 162 8.43 27.89 7.17
C PRO A 162 7.31 27.50 6.20
N VAL A 163 6.95 26.22 6.19
CA VAL A 163 5.75 25.73 5.52
C VAL A 163 4.55 26.24 6.32
N THR A 164 3.86 27.23 5.78
CA THR A 164 2.57 27.69 6.30
C THR A 164 1.52 26.62 5.97
N ILE A 165 1.12 25.83 6.97
CA ILE A 165 0.00 24.88 6.85
C ILE A 165 -1.29 25.71 6.77
N GLY A 166 -1.80 25.90 5.55
CA GLY A 166 -3.15 26.40 5.33
C GLY A 166 -4.16 25.35 5.79
N ARG A 167 -4.95 25.64 6.83
CA ARG A 167 -6.13 24.85 7.18
C ARG A 167 -7.18 25.03 6.08
N SER A 168 -7.35 24.06 5.20
CA SER A 168 -8.60 23.90 4.46
C SER A 168 -9.56 23.10 5.35
N SER A 169 -10.67 23.75 5.71
CA SER A 169 -11.75 23.12 6.47
C SER A 169 -12.60 22.26 5.55
N ASN A 170 -12.25 20.98 5.43
CA ASN A 170 -13.20 19.95 5.00
C ASN A 170 -13.62 19.14 6.23
N SER A 171 -14.91 19.22 6.55
CA SER A 171 -15.52 18.63 7.75
C SER A 171 -15.55 17.10 7.68
N TRP A 172 -14.48 16.49 8.16
CA TRP A 172 -14.51 15.11 8.67
C TRP A 172 -14.78 15.18 10.17
N SER A 173 -16.01 14.87 10.56
CA SER A 173 -16.41 14.84 11.96
C SER A 173 -15.69 13.70 12.70
N HIS A 174 -14.67 14.06 13.48
CA HIS A 174 -14.03 13.17 14.44
C HIS A 174 -15.00 12.84 15.58
N HIS A 175 -15.58 11.64 15.58
CA HIS A 175 -16.02 11.02 16.82
C HIS A 175 -14.80 10.41 17.51
N CYS A 176 -14.16 11.23 18.36
CA CYS A 176 -13.20 10.76 19.35
C CYS A 176 -13.99 10.06 20.46
N VAL A 177 -14.00 8.73 20.48
CA VAL A 177 -14.52 7.98 21.63
C VAL A 177 -13.48 8.08 22.75
N ARG A 178 -13.76 8.93 23.74
CA ARG A 178 -13.00 8.97 25.00
C ARG A 178 -13.44 7.81 25.90
N GLY A 179 -12.45 7.11 26.46
CA GLY A 179 -12.55 6.48 27.78
C GLY A 179 -12.85 4.99 27.80
N PHE A 180 -11.80 4.17 27.92
CA PHE A 180 -11.88 2.95 28.73
C PHE A 180 -11.11 3.24 30.02
N SER A 181 -11.85 3.48 31.11
CA SER A 181 -11.32 3.46 32.46
C SER A 181 -11.25 2.00 32.90
N ALA A 182 -10.06 1.53 33.25
CA ALA A 182 -9.88 0.30 33.99
C ALA A 182 -10.32 0.55 35.44
N ASP A 183 -11.41 -0.07 35.88
CA ASP A 183 -11.60 -0.50 37.27
C ASP A 183 -12.91 -1.26 37.49
N ARG A 184 -12.83 -2.28 38.38
CA ARG A 184 -13.90 -3.18 38.93
C ARG A 184 -14.25 -4.38 38.03
N MET A 185 -14.22 -5.63 38.50
CA MET A 185 -14.45 -6.17 39.84
C MET A 185 -13.69 -7.49 40.04
N ARG A 186 -12.98 -7.61 41.17
CA ARG A 186 -12.84 -8.87 41.91
C ARG A 186 -14.03 -8.97 42.85
N SER A 187 -14.78 -10.07 42.75
CA SER A 187 -15.36 -10.87 43.84
C SER A 187 -16.29 -11.90 43.21
#